data_AF-A0A2N6NZU0-F1
#
_entry.id   AF-A0A2N6NZU0-F1
#
_cell.length_a   1.000
_cell.length_b   1.000
_cell.length_c   1.000
_cell.angle_alpha   90.00
_cell.angle_beta   90.00
_cell.angle_gamma   90.00
#
_symmetry.space_group_name_H-M   'P 1'
#
loop_
_entity.id
_entity.type
_entity.pdbx_description
1 polymer ?
#
loop_
_entity_poly.entity_id
_entity_poly.type
_entity_poly.pdbx_seq_one_letter_code
_entity_poly.pdbx_strand_id
1 'polypeptide(L)'
;MSHDSSDRPANMLSVAEYQSIYDEISEIRQAAKKDFSMSNAKKREISEQFKAARDDLRAASKAAMASSRAPPKTSNEASGS
;
A
#
# COMPACT_ATOMS: atom_id res chain seq x y z
N MET A 1 19.48 17.09 11.16
CA MET A 1 19.26 16.98 9.71
C MET A 1 17.81 16.65 9.45
N SER A 2 17.01 17.66 9.12
CA SER A 2 15.62 17.51 8.70
C SER A 2 15.60 17.14 7.23
N HIS A 3 15.17 15.93 6.88
CA HIS A 3 14.86 15.62 5.48
C HIS A 3 13.46 16.16 5.21
N ASP A 4 13.42 17.42 4.78
CA ASP A 4 12.32 17.94 3.97
C ASP A 4 12.32 17.15 2.65
N SER A 5 11.24 16.44 2.40
CA SER A 5 11.01 15.67 1.17
C SER A 5 9.65 16.07 0.61
N SER A 6 9.51 17.37 0.38
CA SER A 6 8.35 18.00 -0.22
C SER A 6 8.48 18.01 -1.74
N ASP A 7 8.45 16.84 -2.38
CA ASP A 7 8.21 16.71 -3.83
C ASP A 7 7.83 15.26 -4.22
N ARG A 8 6.88 14.68 -3.47
CA ARG A 8 6.19 13.46 -3.93
C ARG A 8 4.90 13.88 -4.61
N PRO A 9 4.58 13.36 -5.82
CA PRO A 9 3.26 13.56 -6.39
C PRO A 9 2.23 13.14 -5.33
N ALA A 10 1.22 13.98 -5.13
CA ALA A 10 0.23 13.81 -4.09
C ALA A 10 -0.28 12.35 -4.03
N ASN A 11 0.06 11.70 -2.92
CA ASN A 11 -0.76 10.68 -2.27
C ASN A 11 -0.68 9.21 -2.74
N MET A 12 0.47 8.70 -3.21
CA MET A 12 0.73 7.26 -3.07
C MET A 12 1.36 7.00 -1.71
N LEU A 13 0.58 6.40 -0.80
CA LEU A 13 1.06 5.93 0.50
C LEU A 13 2.24 4.95 0.30
N SER A 14 3.15 4.92 1.26
CA SER A 14 4.22 3.92 1.33
C SER A 14 3.62 2.51 1.48
N VAL A 15 4.36 1.49 1.04
CA VAL A 15 3.98 0.07 1.27
C VAL A 15 3.75 -0.20 2.77
N ALA A 16 4.54 0.43 3.65
CA ALA A 16 4.37 0.29 5.10
C ALA A 16 3.06 0.88 5.61
N GLU A 17 2.60 1.99 5.02
CA GLU A 17 1.32 2.62 5.37
C GLU A 17 0.15 1.76 4.88
N TYR A 18 0.22 1.24 3.65
CA TYR A 18 -0.77 0.27 3.15
C TYR A 18 -0.83 -1.01 4.00
N GLN A 19 0.32 -1.47 4.50
CA GLN A 19 0.40 -2.61 5.39
C GLN A 19 -0.31 -2.31 6.72
N SER A 20 -0.05 -1.14 7.32
CA SER A 20 -0.72 -0.72 8.55
C SER A 20 -2.25 -0.65 8.39
N ILE A 21 -2.74 -0.08 7.28
CA ILE A 21 -4.18 -0.01 6.99
C ILE A 21 -4.77 -1.42 6.81
N TYR A 22 -4.06 -2.30 6.11
CA TYR A 22 -4.48 -3.68 5.93
C TYR A 22 -4.59 -4.42 7.27
N ASP A 23 -3.61 -4.26 8.16
CA ASP A 23 -3.59 -4.91 9.46
C ASP A 23 -4.73 -4.42 10.36
N GLU A 24 -4.98 -3.09 10.39
CA GLU A 24 -6.10 -2.51 11.14
C GLU A 24 -7.45 -3.06 10.67
N ILE A 25 -7.69 -3.10 9.35
CA ILE A 25 -8.95 -3.65 8.80
C ILE A 25 -9.03 -5.17 9.03
N SER A 26 -7.90 -5.88 9.00
CA SER A 26 -7.84 -7.30 9.32
C SER A 26 -8.30 -7.57 10.75
N GLU A 27 -7.82 -6.78 11.72
CA GLU A 27 -8.24 -6.88 13.13
C GLU A 27 -9.74 -6.60 13.30
N ILE A 28 -10.24 -5.52 12.69
CA ILE A 28 -11.67 -5.18 12.69
C ILE A 28 -12.49 -6.33 12.10
N ARG A 29 -12.04 -6.93 11.00
CA ARG A 29 -12.72 -8.07 10.36
C ARG A 29 -12.72 -9.30 11.27
N GLN A 30 -11.64 -9.58 11.98
CA GLN A 30 -11.58 -10.71 12.90
C GLN A 30 -12.50 -10.50 14.11
N ALA A 31 -12.55 -9.28 14.65
CA ALA A 31 -13.49 -8.90 15.70
C ALA A 31 -14.94 -9.05 15.20
N ALA A 32 -15.26 -8.48 14.04
CA ALA A 32 -16.59 -8.54 13.42
C ALA A 32 -17.06 -9.97 13.10
N LYS A 33 -16.13 -10.87 12.76
CA LYS A 33 -16.45 -12.29 12.55
C LYS A 33 -16.92 -12.98 13.83
N LYS A 34 -16.31 -12.63 14.96
CA LYS A 34 -16.63 -13.19 16.28
C LYS A 34 -17.80 -12.50 16.96
N ASP A 35 -18.14 -11.29 16.54
CA ASP A 35 -19.30 -10.55 17.03
C ASP A 35 -20.59 -11.01 16.34
N PHE A 36 -21.43 -11.76 17.06
CA PHE A 36 -22.72 -12.25 16.56
C PHE A 36 -23.84 -11.19 16.61
N SER A 37 -23.63 -10.08 17.33
CA SER A 37 -24.59 -8.97 17.40
C SER A 37 -24.53 -8.06 16.16
N MET A 38 -23.41 -8.09 15.44
CA MET A 38 -23.25 -7.34 14.21
C MET A 38 -24.10 -7.88 13.04
N SER A 39 -24.76 -6.96 12.34
CA SER A 39 -25.48 -7.25 11.09
C SER A 39 -24.57 -7.84 10.01
N ASN A 40 -25.11 -8.79 9.23
CA ASN A 40 -24.45 -9.37 8.06
C ASN A 40 -24.07 -8.30 7.02
N ALA A 41 -24.87 -7.23 6.88
CA ALA A 41 -24.55 -6.13 5.96
C ALA A 41 -23.25 -5.42 6.38
N LYS A 42 -23.07 -5.16 7.68
CA LYS A 42 -21.85 -4.53 8.19
C LYS A 42 -20.64 -5.44 8.08
N LYS A 43 -20.80 -6.75 8.33
CA LYS A 43 -19.73 -7.75 8.11
C LYS A 43 -19.32 -7.84 6.64
N ARG A 44 -20.26 -7.67 5.71
CA ARG A 44 -20.00 -7.62 4.28
C ARG A 44 -19.21 -6.36 3.91
N GLU A 45 -19.62 -5.19 4.39
CA GLU A 45 -18.92 -3.92 4.18
C GLU A 45 -17.45 -4.01 4.64
N ILE A 46 -17.20 -4.54 5.84
CA ILE A 46 -15.84 -4.75 6.36
C ILE A 46 -15.05 -5.74 5.50
N SER A 47 -15.72 -6.77 4.97
CA SER A 47 -15.05 -7.72 4.06
C SER A 47 -14.71 -7.10 2.71
N GLU A 48 -15.50 -6.14 2.22
CA GLU A 48 -15.21 -5.37 1.00
C GLU A 48 -14.05 -4.40 1.24
N GLN A 49 -14.03 -3.69 2.37
CA GLN A 49 -12.89 -2.85 2.78
C GLN A 49 -11.59 -3.66 2.93
N PHE A 50 -11.67 -4.86 3.53
CA PHE A 50 -10.52 -5.76 3.64
C PHE A 50 -9.97 -6.19 2.28
N LYS A 51 -10.84 -6.45 1.31
CA LYS A 51 -10.41 -6.80 -0.06
C LYS A 51 -9.70 -5.62 -0.73
N ALA A 52 -10.29 -4.42 -0.64
CA ALA A 52 -9.69 -3.21 -1.20
C ALA A 52 -8.29 -2.94 -0.62
N ALA A 53 -8.15 -2.96 0.71
CA ALA A 53 -6.86 -2.74 1.37
C ALA A 53 -5.81 -3.79 0.99
N ARG A 54 -6.22 -5.06 0.83
CA ARG A 54 -5.33 -6.12 0.37
C ARG A 54 -4.85 -5.89 -1.07
N ASP A 55 -5.75 -5.48 -1.95
CA ASP A 55 -5.43 -5.21 -3.34
C ASP A 55 -4.50 -4.00 -3.48
N ASP A 56 -4.73 -2.94 -2.69
CA ASP A 56 -3.88 -1.76 -2.63
C ASP A 56 -2.47 -2.08 -2.10
N LEU A 57 -2.36 -2.83 -1.01
CA LEU A 57 -1.08 -3.31 -0.49
C LEU A 57 -0.32 -4.13 -1.54
N ARG A 58 -1.02 -5.01 -2.26
CA ARG A 58 -0.42 -5.82 -3.32
C ARG A 58 0.06 -4.95 -4.48
N ALA A 59 -0.73 -3.95 -4.89
CA ALA A 59 -0.34 -3.01 -5.93
C ALA A 59 0.89 -2.20 -5.53
N ALA A 60 0.91 -1.66 -4.31
CA ALA A 60 2.04 -0.92 -3.76
C ALA A 60 3.30 -1.78 -3.65
N SER A 61 3.19 -3.00 -3.13
CA SER A 61 4.30 -3.95 -3.05
C SER A 61 4.84 -4.32 -4.43
N LYS A 62 3.96 -4.51 -5.42
CA LYS A 62 4.36 -4.80 -6.80
C LYS A 62 5.08 -3.60 -7.43
N ALA A 63 4.58 -2.39 -7.21
CA ALA A 63 5.21 -1.17 -7.69
C ALA A 63 6.60 -0.95 -7.06
N ALA A 64 6.74 -1.18 -5.76
CA ALA A 64 8.02 -1.12 -5.07
C ALA A 64 9.02 -2.14 -5.62
N MET A 65 8.62 -3.38 -5.83
CA MET A 65 9.49 -4.41 -6.43
C MET A 65 9.87 -4.10 -7.88
N ALA A 66 8.97 -3.52 -8.67
CA ALA A 66 9.27 -3.08 -10.03
C ALA A 66 10.28 -1.92 -10.04
N SER A 67 10.16 -0.98 -9.09
CA SER A 67 11.13 0.11 -8.89
C SER A 67 12.52 -0.43 -8.51
N SER A 68 12.58 -1.42 -7.61
CA SER A 68 13.84 -2.05 -7.20
C SER A 68 14.51 -2.91 -8.29
N ARG A 69 13.75 -3.32 -9.33
CA ARG A 69 14.28 -4.07 -10.48
C ARG A 69 14.61 -3.18 -11.68
N ALA A 70 14.41 -1.87 -11.60
CA ALA A 70 14.87 -0.97 -12.64
C ALA A 70 16.41 -1.06 -12.72
N PRO A 71 17.00 -1.44 -13.86
CA PRO A 71 18.45 -1.46 -13.99
C PRO A 71 18.97 -0.03 -13.81
N PRO A 72 20.13 0.17 -13.15
CA PRO A 72 20.75 1.48 -13.10
C PRO A 72 20.95 1.93 -14.54
N LYS A 73 20.38 3.09 -14.91
CA LYS A 73 20.69 3.73 -16.18
C LYS A 73 22.21 3.94 -16.18
N THR A 74 22.91 3.20 -17.03
CA THR A 74 24.29 3.52 -17.37
C THR A 74 24.26 4.91 -17.96
N SER A 75 24.70 5.89 -17.18
CA SER A 75 25.21 7.15 -17.66
C SER A 75 26.23 6.84 -18.75
N ASN A 76 25.89 7.12 -20.00
CA ASN A 76 26.89 7.32 -21.03
C ASN A 76 26.56 8.64 -21.71
N GLU A 77 26.77 9.73 -20.98
CA GLU A 77 27.26 10.95 -21.59
C GLU A 77 28.62 10.62 -22.22
N ALA A 78 28.60 10.14 -23.47
CA ALA A 78 29.76 10.22 -24.32
C ALA A 78 29.67 11.54 -25.07
N SER A 79 30.26 12.55 -24.45
CA SER A 79 30.70 13.77 -25.12
C SER A 79 31.61 13.45 -26.31
N GLY A 80 31.39 14.13 -27.42
CA GLY A 80 32.44 14.60 -28.34
C GLY A 80 33.19 13.57 -29.19
N SER A 81 32.95 13.62 -30.51
CA SER A 81 33.92 14.10 -31.52
C SER A 81 33.24 14.20 -32.88
#